data_AF-G0EI17-F1
#
_entry.id   AF-G0EI17-F1
#
_cell.length_a   1.000
_cell.length_b   1.000
_cell.length_c   1.000
_cell.angle_alpha   90.00
_cell.angle_beta   90.00
_cell.angle_gamma   90.00
#
_symmetry.space_group_name_H-M   'P 1'
#
loop_
_entity.id
_entity.type
_entity.pdbx_description
1 polymer ?
#
loop_
_entity_poly.entity_id
_entity_poly.type
_entity_poly.pdbx_seq_one_letter_code
_entity_poly.pdbx_strand_id
1 'polypeptide(L)'
;MAELEKFSALYGKIDYPADLLAIPFEIMEYRNRLGLSLSEFEFICWIFHLTNKNIQYIKDKYITNKKTNFTRQRKSLKAKGYLKIKIATEYKDKKVIRKALVYDFTSLKNKIEELKEEDKKLQNLEAPVTVIYDEPSLFNEDVEENPIYPVKLLTDDKEIKELQLQCDFLEKFKKLYEELLLEKLDYSTRAPYKMHLIKIFKNRVNNNIDDVLEITKNAFYKLPVEKRYAMKLQDLLKMALCQKNESTKNNDNKENKTQSEETQETKKISIPSGIDKLNYLLKIIEEGGNFDEAYSQIANCG
;
A
#
# COMPACT_ATOMS: atom_id res chain seq x y z
N MET A 1 9.19 -41.23 21.64
CA MET A 1 9.25 -42.52 20.92
C MET A 1 8.09 -42.61 19.93
N ALA A 2 6.82 -42.66 20.38
CA ALA A 2 5.65 -42.77 19.49
C ALA A 2 5.52 -41.67 18.40
N GLU A 3 5.88 -40.42 18.69
CA GLU A 3 5.81 -39.33 17.71
C GLU A 3 6.90 -39.42 16.63
N LEU A 4 8.10 -39.82 17.03
CA LEU A 4 9.24 -40.04 16.12
C LEU A 4 8.99 -41.25 15.24
N GLU A 5 8.32 -42.28 15.74
CA GLU A 5 7.87 -43.44 14.97
C GLU A 5 6.82 -43.06 13.93
N LYS A 6 5.81 -42.25 14.28
CA LYS A 6 4.84 -41.70 13.32
C LYS A 6 5.50 -40.90 12.21
N PHE A 7 6.47 -40.05 12.57
CA PHE A 7 7.21 -39.26 11.59
C PHE A 7 8.15 -40.11 10.74
N SER A 8 8.79 -41.11 11.35
CA SER A 8 9.66 -42.04 10.65
C SER A 8 8.89 -42.92 9.65
N ALA A 9 7.62 -43.22 9.92
CA ALA A 9 6.75 -43.91 8.98
C ALA A 9 6.44 -43.06 7.73
N LEU A 10 6.36 -41.73 7.88
CA LEU A 10 6.09 -40.78 6.79
C LEU A 10 7.34 -40.40 5.98
N TYR A 11 8.49 -40.19 6.66
CA TYR A 11 9.70 -39.63 6.06
C TYR A 11 10.85 -40.65 5.90
N GLY A 12 10.74 -41.82 6.53
CA GLY A 12 11.82 -42.80 6.64
C GLY A 12 12.55 -42.70 7.98
N LYS A 13 13.53 -43.58 8.22
CA LYS A 13 14.29 -43.63 9.48
C LYS A 13 14.99 -42.28 9.75
N ILE A 14 14.80 -41.75 10.95
CA ILE A 14 15.29 -40.42 11.36
C ILE A 14 16.34 -40.57 12.47
N ASP A 15 17.52 -39.99 12.28
CA ASP A 15 18.52 -39.85 13.33
C ASP A 15 18.38 -38.47 14.00
N TYR A 16 17.58 -38.40 15.08
CA TYR A 16 17.41 -37.19 15.89
C TYR A 16 18.64 -36.93 16.78
N PRO A 17 19.15 -35.69 16.91
CA PRO A 17 18.69 -34.42 16.32
C PRO A 17 19.46 -34.02 15.05
N ALA A 18 20.13 -34.94 14.37
CA ALA A 18 20.88 -34.63 13.16
C ALA A 18 19.96 -34.29 11.99
N ASP A 19 18.89 -35.07 11.85
CA ASP A 19 18.00 -35.09 10.68
C ASP A 19 16.71 -34.28 10.88
N LEU A 20 16.38 -33.92 12.11
CA LEU A 20 15.14 -33.22 12.45
C LEU A 20 15.41 -31.89 13.11
N LEU A 21 14.75 -30.86 12.60
CA LEU A 21 14.68 -29.55 13.22
C LEU A 21 13.45 -29.47 14.13
N ALA A 22 13.67 -29.33 15.44
CA ALA A 22 12.61 -28.94 16.38
C ALA A 22 12.61 -27.42 16.56
N ILE A 23 11.51 -26.77 16.16
CA ILE A 23 11.21 -25.38 16.49
C ILE A 23 9.81 -25.32 17.14
N PRO A 24 9.56 -24.35 18.03
CA PRO A 24 8.21 -24.06 18.47
C PRO A 24 7.31 -23.75 17.27
N PHE A 25 6.20 -24.47 17.13
CA PHE A 25 5.22 -24.30 16.04
C PHE A 25 4.76 -22.83 15.90
N GLU A 26 4.65 -22.16 17.04
CA GLU A 26 4.22 -20.77 17.16
C GLU A 26 5.10 -19.80 16.37
N ILE A 27 6.41 -20.08 16.24
CA ILE A 27 7.31 -19.25 15.42
C ILE A 27 6.93 -19.35 13.94
N MET A 28 6.47 -20.53 13.50
CA MET A 28 6.01 -20.76 12.14
C MET A 28 4.63 -20.14 11.91
N GLU A 29 3.70 -20.35 12.83
CA GLU A 29 2.33 -19.82 12.79
C GLU A 29 2.30 -18.29 12.74
N TYR A 30 3.03 -17.63 13.64
CA TYR A 30 3.04 -16.18 13.75
C TYR A 30 4.07 -15.48 12.86
N ARG A 31 4.80 -16.22 12.01
CA ARG A 31 5.91 -15.71 11.19
C ARG A 31 5.55 -14.44 10.42
N ASN A 32 4.39 -14.45 9.76
CA ASN A 32 3.95 -13.34 8.92
C ASN A 32 3.57 -12.11 9.76
N ARG A 33 2.90 -12.31 10.90
CA ARG A 33 2.51 -11.23 11.82
C ARG A 33 3.69 -10.60 12.54
N LEU A 34 4.72 -11.39 12.82
CA LEU A 34 6.01 -10.91 13.32
C LEU A 34 6.84 -10.19 12.23
N GLY A 35 6.36 -10.16 10.98
CA GLY A 35 7.07 -9.54 9.86
C GLY A 35 8.41 -10.22 9.57
N LEU A 36 8.56 -11.51 9.84
CA LEU A 36 9.79 -12.26 9.60
C LEU A 36 9.92 -12.61 8.11
N SER A 37 10.98 -12.11 7.48
CA SER A 37 11.37 -12.55 6.14
C SER A 37 11.78 -14.02 6.15
N LEU A 38 11.74 -14.67 4.98
CA LEU A 38 12.08 -16.08 4.84
C LEU A 38 13.53 -16.35 5.29
N SER A 39 14.45 -15.45 4.94
CA SER A 39 15.85 -15.53 5.36
C SER A 39 16.08 -15.34 6.87
N GLU A 40 15.22 -14.58 7.55
CA GLU A 40 15.29 -14.42 9.01
C GLU A 40 14.74 -15.65 9.71
N PHE A 41 13.64 -16.20 9.19
CA PHE A 41 13.05 -17.43 9.69
C PHE A 41 14.02 -18.61 9.57
N GLU A 42 14.62 -18.81 8.38
CA GLU A 42 15.67 -19.82 8.19
C GLU A 42 16.84 -19.65 9.16
N PHE A 43 17.27 -18.41 9.39
CA PHE A 43 18.34 -18.14 10.36
C PHE A 43 17.93 -18.56 11.78
N ILE A 44 16.71 -18.26 12.21
CA ILE A 44 16.18 -18.70 13.52
C ILE A 44 16.18 -20.23 13.58
N CYS A 45 15.64 -20.91 12.56
CA CYS A 45 15.64 -22.37 12.44
C CYS A 45 17.05 -22.97 12.63
N TRP A 46 18.06 -22.41 11.97
CA TRP A 46 19.44 -22.88 12.14
C TRP A 46 19.97 -22.72 13.56
N ILE A 47 19.65 -21.62 14.24
CA ILE A 47 20.06 -21.43 15.63
C ILE A 47 19.38 -22.47 16.52
N PHE A 48 18.09 -22.72 16.35
CA PHE A 48 17.35 -23.74 17.10
C PHE A 48 17.90 -25.15 16.85
N HIS A 49 18.26 -25.47 15.59
CA HIS A 49 18.93 -26.72 15.24
C HIS A 49 20.22 -26.93 16.03
N LEU A 50 21.07 -25.91 16.05
CA LEU A 50 22.36 -25.97 16.74
C LEU A 50 22.17 -26.09 18.26
N THR A 51 21.17 -25.41 18.83
CA THR A 51 20.84 -25.58 20.24
C THR A 51 20.31 -26.98 20.56
N ASN A 52 19.52 -27.60 19.67
CA ASN A 52 19.07 -28.99 19.85
C ASN A 52 20.24 -29.99 19.81
N LYS A 53 21.33 -29.64 19.13
CA LYS A 53 22.62 -30.38 19.16
C LYS A 53 23.49 -30.04 20.38
N ASN A 54 22.95 -29.35 21.39
CA ASN A 54 23.66 -28.86 22.57
C ASN A 54 24.83 -27.90 22.25
N ILE A 55 24.79 -27.21 21.11
CA ILE A 55 25.79 -26.21 20.72
C ILE A 55 25.32 -24.83 21.21
N GLN A 56 25.76 -24.44 22.40
CA GLN A 56 25.43 -23.12 22.96
C GLN A 56 26.26 -21.98 22.33
N TYR A 57 27.51 -22.28 21.97
CA TYR A 57 28.47 -21.31 21.44
C TYR A 57 28.53 -21.38 19.91
N ILE A 58 27.73 -20.54 19.26
CA ILE A 58 27.50 -20.62 17.82
C ILE A 58 28.41 -19.65 17.06
N LYS A 59 29.11 -20.19 16.05
CA LYS A 59 29.91 -19.43 15.07
C LYS A 59 29.21 -19.49 13.71
N ASP A 60 29.42 -18.50 12.85
CA ASP A 60 28.80 -18.41 11.52
C ASP A 60 29.04 -19.68 10.69
N LYS A 61 30.25 -20.24 10.78
CA LYS A 61 30.64 -21.51 10.14
C LYS A 61 29.86 -22.75 10.60
N TYR A 62 29.14 -22.68 11.71
CA TYR A 62 28.30 -23.78 12.21
C TYR A 62 26.87 -23.68 11.69
N ILE A 63 26.43 -22.49 11.28
CA ILE A 63 25.04 -22.25 10.87
C ILE A 63 24.80 -22.86 9.49
N THR A 64 25.74 -22.70 8.56
CA THR A 64 25.66 -23.33 7.24
C THR A 64 27.03 -23.80 6.78
N ASN A 65 27.06 -24.84 5.95
CA ASN A 65 28.29 -25.31 5.30
C ASN A 65 28.88 -24.28 4.33
N LYS A 66 28.08 -23.31 3.89
CA LYS A 66 28.54 -22.17 3.08
C LYS A 66 29.25 -21.15 3.97
N LYS A 67 30.32 -20.54 3.45
CA LYS A 67 31.00 -19.39 4.08
C LYS A 67 30.15 -18.12 3.95
N THR A 68 28.99 -18.10 4.58
CA THR A 68 28.05 -16.97 4.60
C THR A 68 28.10 -16.25 5.94
N ASN A 69 28.08 -14.92 5.88
CA ASN A 69 27.99 -14.07 7.07
C ASN A 69 26.53 -13.72 7.35
N PHE A 70 26.09 -13.90 8.59
CA PHE A 70 24.69 -13.64 9.00
C PHE A 70 24.50 -12.26 9.63
N THR A 71 25.31 -11.27 9.22
CA THR A 71 25.30 -9.92 9.81
C THR A 71 23.99 -9.19 9.56
N ARG A 72 23.38 -9.37 8.38
CA ARG A 72 22.10 -8.73 8.02
C ARG A 72 20.95 -9.25 8.86
N GLN A 73 20.82 -10.57 8.99
CA GLN A 73 19.77 -11.23 9.78
C GLN A 73 19.88 -10.83 11.25
N ARG A 74 21.10 -10.84 11.81
CA ARG A 74 21.35 -10.39 13.20
C ARG A 74 20.96 -8.94 13.42
N LYS A 75 21.35 -8.02 12.52
CA LYS A 75 21.01 -6.60 12.63
C LYS A 75 19.50 -6.39 12.55
N SER A 76 18.84 -7.06 11.61
CA SER A 76 17.40 -6.95 11.42
C SER A 76 16.61 -7.50 12.62
N LEU A 77 16.94 -8.71 13.10
CA LEU A 77 16.27 -9.31 14.27
C LEU A 77 16.53 -8.52 15.56
N LYS A 78 17.70 -7.89 15.70
CA LYS A 78 17.97 -6.94 16.80
C LYS A 78 17.11 -5.68 16.69
N ALA A 79 17.00 -5.10 15.48
CA ALA A 79 16.20 -3.90 15.25
C ALA A 79 14.71 -4.14 15.52
N LYS A 80 14.21 -5.34 15.23
CA LYS A 80 12.84 -5.78 15.57
C LYS A 80 12.65 -6.10 17.06
N GLY A 81 13.71 -6.09 17.86
CA GLY A 81 13.66 -6.41 19.29
C GLY A 81 13.54 -7.92 19.60
N TYR A 82 13.65 -8.80 18.60
CA TYR A 82 13.44 -10.24 18.77
C TYR A 82 14.68 -11.00 19.26
N LEU A 83 15.87 -10.45 19.00
CA LEU A 83 17.12 -11.15 19.26
C LEU A 83 18.05 -10.34 20.14
N LYS A 84 18.50 -10.95 21.25
CA LYS A 84 19.64 -10.51 22.04
C LYS A 84 20.84 -11.41 21.72
N ILE A 85 22.03 -10.81 21.62
CA ILE A 85 23.27 -11.56 21.35
C ILE A 85 24.29 -11.19 22.41
N LYS A 86 24.80 -12.20 23.11
CA LYS A 86 25.94 -12.08 24.03
C LYS A 86 27.19 -12.64 23.36
N ILE A 87 28.31 -11.92 23.50
CA ILE A 87 29.61 -12.41 23.05
C ILE A 87 30.22 -13.19 24.20
N ALA A 88 30.43 -14.48 24.01
CA ALA A 88 31.15 -15.31 24.96
C ALA A 88 32.61 -15.43 24.52
N THR A 89 33.52 -15.01 25.40
CA THR A 89 34.96 -15.14 25.20
C THR A 89 35.55 -15.98 26.31
N GLU A 90 36.24 -17.05 25.93
CA GLU A 90 36.97 -17.91 26.83
C GLU A 90 38.46 -17.57 26.76
N TYR A 91 39.06 -17.29 27.91
CA TYR A 91 40.46 -16.93 28.04
C TYR A 91 41.23 -18.04 28.74
N LYS A 92 42.46 -18.29 28.29
CA LYS A 92 43.46 -19.07 29.02
C LYS A 92 44.79 -18.35 28.90
N ASP A 93 45.50 -18.21 30.02
CA ASP A 93 46.81 -17.56 30.08
C ASP A 93 46.82 -16.17 29.40
N LYS A 94 45.79 -15.37 29.67
CA LYS A 94 45.58 -14.01 29.10
C LYS A 94 45.43 -13.98 27.56
N LYS A 95 45.26 -15.12 26.90
CA LYS A 95 44.97 -15.23 25.46
C LYS A 95 43.54 -15.72 25.24
N VAL A 96 42.87 -15.16 24.22
CA VAL A 96 41.53 -15.61 23.81
C VAL A 96 41.66 -16.96 23.12
N ILE A 97 41.09 -18.02 23.69
CA ILE A 97 41.01 -19.34 23.03
C ILE A 97 39.77 -19.41 22.15
N ARG A 98 38.63 -18.96 22.67
CA ARG A 98 37.35 -19.07 21.97
C ARG A 98 36.60 -17.77 22.03
N LYS A 99 36.09 -17.34 20.88
CA LYS A 99 35.10 -16.27 20.72
C LYS A 99 33.91 -16.83 19.97
N ALA A 100 32.74 -16.75 20.56
CA ALA A 100 31.49 -17.23 19.97
C ALA A 100 30.30 -16.34 20.37
N LEU A 101 29.18 -16.54 19.70
CA LEU A 101 27.95 -15.82 19.96
C LEU A 101 26.96 -16.76 20.66
N VAL A 102 26.30 -16.23 21.68
CA VAL A 102 25.16 -16.84 22.35
C VAL A 102 23.92 -16.04 21.96
N TYR A 103 22.92 -16.73 21.43
CA TYR A 103 21.68 -16.14 20.96
C TYR A 103 20.59 -16.32 22.01
N ASP A 104 19.79 -15.28 22.20
CA ASP A 104 18.68 -15.26 23.13
C ASP A 104 17.44 -14.71 22.42
N PHE A 105 16.42 -15.57 22.29
CA PHE A 105 15.13 -15.31 21.64
C PHE A 105 13.98 -15.15 22.65
N THR A 106 14.27 -14.92 23.94
CA THR A 106 13.22 -14.66 24.96
C THR A 106 12.28 -13.54 24.54
N SER A 107 12.80 -12.45 23.97
CA SER A 107 11.99 -11.33 23.49
C SER A 107 11.09 -11.70 22.30
N LEU A 108 11.52 -12.63 21.43
CA LEU A 108 10.66 -13.17 20.37
C LEU A 108 9.48 -13.96 20.96
N LYS A 109 9.74 -14.79 21.98
CA LYS A 109 8.70 -15.57 22.66
C LYS A 109 7.65 -14.65 23.29
N ASN A 110 8.07 -13.61 24.01
CA ASN A 110 7.13 -12.67 24.62
C ASN A 110 6.24 -11.99 23.57
N LYS A 111 6.81 -11.61 22.42
CA LYS A 111 6.02 -11.01 21.34
C LYS A 111 5.01 -11.98 20.74
N ILE A 112 5.34 -13.26 20.66
CA ILE A 112 4.40 -14.30 20.23
C ILE A 112 3.26 -14.46 21.25
N GLU A 113 3.57 -14.43 22.55
CA GLU A 113 2.56 -14.50 23.61
C GLU A 113 1.58 -13.31 23.54
N GLU A 114 2.07 -12.09 23.28
CA GLU A 114 1.22 -10.92 23.03
C GLU A 114 0.27 -11.14 21.83
N LEU A 115 0.78 -11.66 20.71
CA LEU A 115 -0.03 -11.93 19.51
C LEU A 115 -1.09 -13.01 19.76
N LYS A 116 -0.79 -14.01 20.58
CA LYS A 116 -1.75 -15.05 20.99
C LYS A 116 -2.85 -14.48 21.87
N GLU A 117 -2.53 -13.55 22.75
CA GLU A 117 -3.55 -12.87 23.56
C GLU A 117 -4.46 -11.99 22.69
N GLU A 118 -3.91 -11.33 21.67
CA GLU A 118 -4.69 -10.61 20.66
C GLU A 118 -5.65 -11.56 19.93
N ASP A 119 -5.18 -12.73 19.48
CA ASP A 119 -6.02 -13.71 18.78
C ASP A 119 -7.12 -14.28 19.66
N LYS A 120 -6.81 -14.58 20.92
CA LYS A 120 -7.82 -15.02 21.89
C LYS A 120 -8.88 -13.95 22.09
N LYS A 121 -8.51 -12.66 22.14
CA LYS A 121 -9.46 -11.55 22.24
C LYS A 121 -10.34 -11.45 21.00
N LEU A 122 -9.77 -11.62 19.81
CA LEU A 122 -10.53 -11.62 18.55
C LEU A 122 -11.52 -12.80 18.49
N GLN A 123 -11.09 -14.00 18.85
CA GLN A 123 -11.96 -15.18 18.91
C GLN A 123 -13.09 -15.03 19.94
N ASN A 124 -12.84 -14.34 21.05
CA ASN A 124 -13.88 -14.05 22.05
C ASN A 124 -14.84 -12.92 21.62
N LEU A 125 -14.40 -12.01 20.75
CA LEU A 125 -15.27 -11.01 20.11
C LEU A 125 -16.12 -11.63 19.00
N GLU A 126 -15.63 -12.68 18.34
CA GLU A 126 -16.34 -13.50 17.35
C GLU A 126 -17.18 -14.63 17.98
N ALA A 127 -17.28 -14.69 19.32
CA ALA A 127 -18.16 -15.64 19.99
C ALA A 127 -19.62 -15.42 19.54
N PRO A 128 -20.37 -16.50 19.31
CA PRO A 128 -21.45 -16.51 18.32
C PRO A 128 -22.57 -15.60 18.76
N VAL A 129 -22.95 -14.65 17.90
CA VAL A 129 -24.35 -14.23 17.86
C VAL A 129 -25.12 -15.53 17.71
N THR A 130 -25.94 -15.89 18.70
CA THR A 130 -26.89 -16.98 18.56
C THR A 130 -27.78 -16.60 17.38
N VAL A 131 -27.48 -17.15 16.21
CA VAL A 131 -28.35 -17.07 15.05
C VAL A 131 -29.62 -17.78 15.47
N ILE A 132 -30.63 -17.01 15.83
CA ILE A 132 -32.01 -17.50 15.82
C ILE A 132 -32.26 -17.75 14.34
N TYR A 133 -32.24 -19.02 13.94
CA TYR A 133 -32.69 -19.41 12.62
C TYR A 133 -34.20 -19.19 12.58
N ASP A 134 -34.64 -18.07 12.01
CA ASP A 134 -35.93 -18.08 11.35
C ASP A 134 -35.80 -19.02 10.14
N GLU A 135 -36.80 -19.88 9.98
CA GLU A 135 -36.84 -20.94 8.97
C GLU A 135 -36.47 -20.38 7.58
N PRO A 136 -35.71 -21.14 6.77
CA PRO A 136 -35.22 -20.65 5.49
C PRO A 136 -36.39 -20.29 4.57
N SER A 137 -36.47 -19.01 4.21
CA SER A 137 -37.37 -18.50 3.19
C SER A 137 -37.11 -19.23 1.86
N LEU A 138 -38.20 -19.71 1.25
CA LEU A 138 -38.26 -20.52 0.04
C LEU A 138 -38.01 -19.74 -1.26
N PHE A 139 -37.42 -18.55 -1.17
CA PHE A 139 -37.10 -17.71 -2.32
C PHE A 139 -35.58 -17.64 -2.45
N ASN A 140 -35.08 -18.14 -3.58
CA ASN A 140 -33.70 -18.00 -4.00
C ASN A 140 -33.39 -16.50 -4.15
N GLU A 141 -32.84 -15.89 -3.11
CA GLU A 141 -32.10 -14.63 -3.24
C GLU A 141 -30.62 -14.99 -3.26
N ASP A 142 -29.98 -14.58 -4.34
CA ASP A 142 -28.59 -14.84 -4.67
C ASP A 142 -27.69 -14.47 -3.47
N VAL A 143 -27.07 -15.49 -2.86
CA VAL A 143 -26.06 -15.29 -1.83
C VAL A 143 -24.85 -14.66 -2.51
N GLU A 144 -24.65 -13.36 -2.31
CA GLU A 144 -23.41 -12.69 -2.68
C GLU A 144 -22.25 -13.30 -1.86
N GLU A 145 -21.49 -14.20 -2.48
CA GLU A 145 -20.25 -14.75 -1.93
C GLU A 145 -19.19 -13.64 -1.84
N ASN A 146 -19.12 -12.97 -0.68
CA ASN A 146 -17.98 -12.11 -0.36
C ASN A 146 -16.74 -12.98 -0.04
N PRO A 147 -15.61 -12.80 -0.74
CA PRO A 147 -14.42 -13.63 -0.52
C PRO A 147 -13.74 -13.30 0.81
N ILE A 148 -13.49 -14.35 1.60
CA ILE A 148 -12.75 -14.31 2.87
C ILE A 148 -11.26 -14.12 2.56
N TYR A 149 -10.79 -12.87 2.58
CA TYR A 149 -9.35 -12.53 2.62
C TYR A 149 -8.99 -11.88 3.96
N PRO A 150 -7.73 -12.01 4.44
CA PRO A 150 -7.35 -11.51 5.75
C PRO A 150 -7.38 -9.97 5.77
N VAL A 151 -8.28 -9.44 6.60
CA VAL A 151 -8.49 -8.02 6.85
C VAL A 151 -7.24 -7.41 7.49
N LYS A 152 -6.40 -6.77 6.68
CA LYS A 152 -5.62 -5.64 7.21
C LYS A 152 -6.65 -4.54 7.46
N LEU A 153 -6.87 -4.24 8.74
CA LEU A 153 -7.75 -3.19 9.24
C LEU A 153 -7.57 -1.88 8.45
N LEU A 154 -8.46 -1.65 7.50
CA LEU A 154 -8.88 -0.33 7.04
C LEU A 154 -10.13 -0.06 7.88
N THR A 155 -9.98 0.69 8.97
CA THR A 155 -11.08 0.95 9.92
C THR A 155 -12.11 1.94 9.39
N ASP A 156 -11.87 2.52 8.22
CA ASP A 156 -12.66 3.61 7.66
C ASP A 156 -13.29 3.19 6.33
N ASP A 157 -14.62 3.12 6.25
CA ASP A 157 -15.39 2.80 5.03
C ASP A 157 -15.02 3.69 3.82
N LYS A 158 -14.49 4.89 4.10
CA LYS A 158 -14.00 5.83 3.08
C LYS A 158 -12.71 5.35 2.42
N GLU A 159 -11.79 4.74 3.17
CA GLU A 159 -10.53 4.22 2.62
C GLU A 159 -10.77 2.98 1.78
N ILE A 160 -11.73 2.11 2.17
CA ILE A 160 -12.13 0.94 1.40
C ILE A 160 -12.73 1.36 0.04
N LYS A 161 -13.65 2.33 0.04
CA LYS A 161 -14.23 2.88 -1.19
C LYS A 161 -13.17 3.50 -2.10
N GLU A 162 -12.19 4.21 -1.52
CA GLU A 162 -11.12 4.81 -2.31
C GLU A 162 -10.16 3.76 -2.90
N LEU A 163 -9.93 2.65 -2.20
CA LEU A 163 -9.15 1.53 -2.73
C LEU A 163 -9.89 0.79 -3.85
N GLN A 164 -11.22 0.60 -3.73
CA GLN A 164 -12.05 0.06 -4.81
C GLN A 164 -11.96 0.94 -6.06
N LEU A 165 -12.14 2.25 -5.91
CA LEU A 165 -11.98 3.23 -6.99
C LEU A 165 -10.59 3.22 -7.62
N GLN A 166 -9.53 3.02 -6.82
CA GLN A 166 -8.15 2.87 -7.32
C GLN A 166 -7.97 1.60 -8.15
N CYS A 167 -8.54 0.47 -7.70
CA CYS A 167 -8.50 -0.79 -8.45
C CYS A 167 -9.24 -0.65 -9.78
N ASP A 168 -10.45 -0.11 -9.77
CA ASP A 168 -11.28 0.11 -10.96
C ASP A 168 -10.56 1.00 -11.98
N PHE A 169 -9.92 2.08 -11.52
CA PHE A 169 -9.12 2.95 -12.36
C PHE A 169 -7.95 2.21 -13.04
N LEU A 170 -7.19 1.40 -12.29
CA LEU A 170 -6.05 0.67 -12.83
C LEU A 170 -6.46 -0.38 -13.85
N GLU A 171 -7.62 -1.02 -13.68
CA GLU A 171 -8.18 -1.95 -14.65
C GLU A 171 -8.65 -1.26 -15.92
N LYS A 172 -9.41 -0.16 -15.79
CA LYS A 172 -9.87 0.63 -16.95
C LYS A 172 -8.70 1.21 -17.74
N PHE A 173 -7.68 1.74 -17.06
CA PHE A 173 -6.47 2.22 -17.72
C PHE A 173 -5.68 1.09 -18.39
N LYS A 174 -5.61 -0.09 -17.78
CA LYS A 174 -4.96 -1.26 -18.38
C LYS A 174 -5.61 -1.65 -19.72
N LYS A 175 -6.94 -1.72 -19.75
CA LYS A 175 -7.69 -2.00 -20.99
C LYS A 175 -7.39 -0.96 -22.08
N LEU A 176 -7.39 0.33 -21.71
CA LEU A 176 -7.08 1.42 -22.63
C LEU A 176 -5.62 1.38 -23.13
N TYR A 177 -4.66 1.05 -22.27
CA TYR A 177 -3.26 0.89 -22.66
C TYR A 177 -3.08 -0.24 -23.68
N GLU A 178 -3.69 -1.40 -23.41
CA GLU A 178 -3.64 -2.57 -24.29
C GLU A 178 -4.33 -2.29 -25.64
N GLU A 179 -5.43 -1.54 -25.64
CA GLU A 179 -6.12 -1.10 -26.86
C GLU A 179 -5.25 -0.16 -27.71
N LEU A 180 -4.60 0.83 -27.10
CA LEU A 180 -3.90 1.90 -27.83
C LEU A 180 -2.48 1.55 -28.26
N LEU A 181 -1.77 0.74 -27.48
CA LEU A 181 -0.36 0.43 -27.72
C LEU A 181 -0.14 -1.00 -28.22
N LEU A 182 -1.19 -1.83 -28.26
CA LEU A 182 -1.14 -3.25 -28.66
C LEU A 182 -0.10 -4.06 -27.85
N GLU A 183 0.20 -3.61 -26.63
CA GLU A 183 1.17 -4.23 -25.72
C GLU A 183 0.48 -4.61 -24.40
N LYS A 184 0.77 -5.82 -23.89
CA LYS A 184 0.24 -6.28 -22.60
C LYS A 184 0.86 -5.50 -21.45
N LEU A 185 0.02 -4.95 -20.58
CA LEU A 185 0.48 -4.22 -19.40
C LEU A 185 0.42 -5.11 -18.15
N ASP A 186 1.58 -5.55 -17.70
CA ASP A 186 1.71 -6.25 -16.41
C ASP A 186 2.28 -5.32 -15.34
N TYR A 187 1.43 -4.99 -14.36
CA TYR A 187 1.80 -4.14 -13.23
C TYR A 187 2.76 -4.83 -12.24
N SER A 188 2.89 -6.16 -12.29
CA SER A 188 3.80 -6.93 -11.43
C SER A 188 5.25 -6.71 -11.84
N THR A 189 5.51 -6.71 -13.14
CA THR A 189 6.83 -6.45 -13.73
C THR A 189 7.14 -4.95 -13.78
N ARG A 190 6.12 -4.10 -13.96
CA ARG A 190 6.25 -2.63 -14.01
C ARG A 190 5.76 -1.94 -12.73
N ALA A 191 6.24 -2.40 -11.57
CA ALA A 191 5.86 -1.82 -10.27
C ALA A 191 6.07 -0.28 -10.15
N PRO A 192 7.16 0.32 -10.68
CA PRO A 192 7.33 1.78 -10.67
C PRO A 192 6.25 2.52 -11.46
N TYR A 193 5.83 1.93 -12.58
CA TYR A 193 4.78 2.47 -13.45
C TYR A 193 3.42 2.47 -12.72
N LYS A 194 3.08 1.36 -12.06
CA LYS A 194 1.87 1.24 -11.22
C LYS A 194 1.86 2.32 -10.11
N MET A 195 2.98 2.50 -9.42
CA MET A 195 3.11 3.52 -8.36
C MET A 195 2.94 4.94 -8.89
N HIS A 196 3.41 5.22 -10.10
CA HIS A 196 3.24 6.54 -10.73
C HIS A 196 1.76 6.83 -11.03
N LEU A 197 1.03 5.87 -11.60
CA LEU A 197 -0.41 6.00 -11.86
C LEU A 197 -1.22 6.21 -10.58
N ILE A 198 -0.92 5.46 -9.51
CA ILE A 198 -1.59 5.62 -8.22
C ILE A 198 -1.33 7.01 -7.63
N LYS A 199 -0.11 7.55 -7.77
CA LYS A 199 0.19 8.92 -7.31
C LYS A 199 -0.60 9.97 -8.09
N ILE A 200 -0.72 9.82 -9.41
CA ILE A 200 -1.55 10.71 -10.24
C ILE A 200 -3.01 10.62 -9.79
N PHE A 201 -3.53 9.41 -9.59
CA PHE A 201 -4.90 9.19 -9.13
C PHE A 201 -5.20 9.82 -7.76
N LYS A 202 -4.27 9.75 -6.80
CA LYS A 202 -4.43 10.39 -5.49
C LYS A 202 -4.48 11.91 -5.57
N ASN A 203 -3.81 12.50 -6.56
CA ASN A 203 -3.78 13.94 -6.80
C ASN A 203 -4.82 14.38 -7.86
N ARG A 204 -5.82 13.54 -8.15
CA ARG A 204 -6.86 13.85 -9.13
C ARG A 204 -7.71 15.03 -8.64
N VAL A 205 -8.08 15.88 -9.59
CA VAL A 205 -9.06 16.94 -9.39
C VAL A 205 -10.41 16.51 -9.96
N ASN A 206 -10.39 15.71 -11.03
CA ASN A 206 -11.59 15.15 -11.63
C ASN A 206 -11.90 13.77 -11.06
N ASN A 207 -13.14 13.58 -10.61
CA ASN A 207 -13.63 12.31 -10.06
C ASN A 207 -14.29 11.41 -11.11
N ASN A 208 -14.65 11.95 -12.29
CA ASN A 208 -15.20 11.12 -13.36
C ASN A 208 -14.08 10.45 -14.16
N ILE A 209 -13.77 9.21 -13.80
CA ILE A 209 -12.68 8.43 -14.40
C ILE A 209 -12.97 8.10 -15.87
N ASP A 210 -14.23 7.86 -16.23
CA ASP A 210 -14.59 7.43 -17.58
C ASP A 210 -14.40 8.56 -18.59
N ASP A 211 -14.88 9.77 -18.28
CA ASP A 211 -14.67 10.97 -19.10
C ASP A 211 -13.18 11.25 -19.30
N VAL A 212 -12.38 11.09 -18.24
CA VAL A 212 -10.93 11.34 -18.28
C VAL A 212 -10.23 10.35 -19.20
N LEU A 213 -10.60 9.08 -19.16
CA LEU A 213 -10.05 8.06 -20.05
C LEU A 213 -10.46 8.31 -21.50
N GLU A 214 -11.70 8.77 -21.75
CA GLU A 214 -12.18 9.11 -23.09
C GLU A 214 -11.46 10.34 -23.67
N ILE A 215 -11.28 11.40 -22.87
CA ILE A 215 -10.47 12.57 -23.24
C ILE A 215 -9.04 12.15 -23.57
N THR A 216 -8.46 11.27 -22.75
CA THR A 216 -7.10 10.75 -22.93
C THR A 216 -6.99 9.96 -24.24
N LYS A 217 -7.97 9.09 -24.52
CA LYS A 217 -8.07 8.30 -25.75
C LYS A 217 -8.13 9.20 -26.99
N ASN A 218 -9.02 10.19 -26.96
CA ASN A 218 -9.20 11.16 -28.06
C ASN A 218 -7.94 12.01 -28.29
N ALA A 219 -7.28 12.45 -27.22
CA ALA A 219 -6.01 13.19 -27.32
C ALA A 219 -4.88 12.31 -27.85
N PHE A 220 -4.83 11.04 -27.47
CA PHE A 220 -3.80 10.10 -27.93
C PHE A 220 -3.94 9.79 -29.43
N TYR A 221 -5.16 9.63 -29.94
CA TYR A 221 -5.39 9.46 -31.38
C TYR A 221 -5.02 10.68 -32.22
N LYS A 222 -5.11 11.90 -31.67
CA LYS A 222 -4.67 13.13 -32.35
C LYS A 222 -3.15 13.25 -32.48
N LEU A 223 -2.36 12.42 -31.76
CA LEU A 223 -0.90 12.45 -31.87
C LEU A 223 -0.41 11.77 -33.15
N PRO A 224 0.68 12.28 -33.76
CA PRO A 224 1.36 11.59 -34.86
C PRO A 224 1.92 10.25 -34.36
N VAL A 225 1.95 9.25 -35.25
CA VAL A 225 2.29 7.85 -34.92
C VAL A 225 3.63 7.73 -34.19
N GLU A 226 4.63 8.51 -34.60
CA GLU A 226 5.98 8.53 -34.01
C GLU A 226 6.00 8.98 -32.53
N LYS A 227 4.97 9.69 -32.08
CA LYS A 227 4.84 10.19 -30.70
C LYS A 227 3.91 9.34 -29.83
N ARG A 228 3.38 8.22 -30.35
CA ARG A 228 2.47 7.32 -29.64
C ARG A 228 3.24 6.26 -28.85
N TYR A 229 3.80 6.67 -27.70
CA TYR A 229 4.49 5.79 -26.77
C TYR A 229 3.92 5.90 -25.35
N ALA A 230 4.17 4.89 -24.52
CA ALA A 230 3.60 4.72 -23.18
C ALA A 230 3.76 5.92 -22.23
N MET A 231 4.90 6.63 -22.29
CA MET A 231 5.10 7.84 -21.47
C MET A 231 4.19 8.99 -21.90
N LYS A 232 3.95 9.13 -23.21
CA LYS A 232 3.05 10.16 -23.73
C LYS A 232 1.60 9.93 -23.30
N LEU A 233 1.18 8.66 -23.25
CA LEU A 233 -0.14 8.28 -22.75
C LEU A 233 -0.31 8.63 -21.27
N GLN A 234 0.73 8.43 -20.45
CA GLN A 234 0.73 8.83 -19.05
C GLN A 234 0.65 10.35 -18.87
N ASP A 235 1.38 11.12 -19.68
CA ASP A 235 1.36 12.58 -19.60
C ASP A 235 -0.04 13.13 -19.93
N LEU A 236 -0.71 12.57 -20.95
CA LEU A 236 -2.08 12.94 -21.30
C LEU A 236 -3.06 12.57 -20.19
N LEU A 237 -2.92 11.39 -19.60
CA LEU A 237 -3.75 10.96 -18.47
C LEU A 237 -3.56 11.88 -17.26
N LYS A 238 -2.30 12.24 -16.96
CA LYS A 238 -1.97 13.16 -15.88
C LYS A 238 -2.58 14.54 -16.11
N MET A 239 -2.53 15.06 -17.34
CA MET A 239 -3.19 16.31 -17.68
C MET A 239 -4.70 16.21 -17.46
N ALA A 240 -5.34 15.16 -17.98
CA ALA A 240 -6.79 14.99 -17.86
C ALA A 240 -7.27 14.74 -16.41
N LEU A 241 -6.47 14.08 -15.55
CA LEU A 241 -6.80 13.85 -14.14
C LEU A 241 -6.55 15.07 -13.24
N CYS A 242 -5.50 15.85 -13.50
CA CYS A 242 -5.04 16.92 -12.61
C CYS A 242 -5.43 18.34 -13.07
N GLN A 243 -5.84 18.55 -14.33
CA GLN A 243 -6.34 19.84 -14.75
C GLN A 243 -7.76 20.04 -14.21
N LYS A 244 -8.01 21.21 -13.60
CA LYS A 244 -9.39 21.69 -13.42
C LYS A 244 -9.93 21.93 -14.82
N ASN A 245 -10.92 21.15 -15.24
CA ASN A 245 -11.63 21.45 -16.47
C ASN A 245 -12.31 22.82 -16.29
N GLU A 246 -11.72 23.89 -16.83
CA GLU A 246 -12.55 24.90 -17.47
C GLU A 246 -13.28 24.15 -18.57
N SER A 247 -14.58 23.99 -18.39
CA SER A 247 -15.50 23.28 -19.28
C SER A 247 -15.01 23.30 -20.72
N THR A 248 -14.64 22.12 -21.23
CA THR A 248 -14.77 21.80 -22.64
C THR A 248 -16.24 22.01 -22.99
N LYS A 249 -16.60 23.24 -23.37
CA LYS A 249 -17.79 23.47 -24.18
C LYS A 249 -17.51 22.75 -25.49
N ASN A 250 -18.04 21.54 -25.60
CA ASN A 250 -18.25 20.93 -26.88
C ASN A 250 -19.05 21.94 -27.73
N ASN A 251 -18.48 22.29 -28.88
CA ASN A 251 -19.17 22.98 -29.95
C ASN A 251 -20.29 22.08 -30.46
N ASP A 252 -21.43 22.15 -29.81
CA ASP A 252 -22.74 21.81 -30.36
C ASP A 252 -23.73 22.78 -29.73
N ASN A 253 -23.88 23.94 -30.38
CA ASN A 253 -25.19 24.50 -30.68
C ASN A 253 -25.04 25.85 -31.39
N LYS A 254 -25.54 25.84 -32.63
CA LYS A 254 -26.10 27.02 -33.27
C LYS A 254 -27.23 27.57 -32.39
N GLU A 255 -27.27 28.90 -32.39
CA GLU A 255 -28.46 29.75 -32.26
C GLU A 255 -28.99 30.13 -30.86
N ASN A 256 -28.87 31.44 -30.64
CA ASN A 256 -29.88 32.38 -30.14
C ASN A 256 -29.94 32.74 -28.64
N LYS A 257 -29.80 34.07 -28.46
CA LYS A 257 -30.04 34.92 -27.29
C LYS A 257 -31.42 34.69 -26.65
N THR A 258 -31.48 34.76 -25.32
CA THR A 258 -32.14 35.80 -24.47
C THR A 258 -31.91 35.42 -22.98
N GLN A 259 -31.42 36.33 -22.11
CA GLN A 259 -32.15 37.03 -21.00
C GLN A 259 -33.08 36.09 -20.21
N SER A 260 -33.17 36.05 -18.88
CA SER A 260 -32.76 36.86 -17.71
C SER A 260 -33.14 35.99 -16.47
N GLU A 261 -32.50 36.07 -15.30
CA GLU A 261 -32.98 36.77 -14.08
C GLU A 261 -32.15 36.19 -12.91
N GLU A 262 -31.37 37.01 -12.21
CA GLU A 262 -31.61 37.47 -10.82
C GLU A 262 -31.57 36.39 -9.73
N THR A 263 -30.52 36.45 -8.91
CA THR A 263 -30.67 36.41 -7.44
C THR A 263 -29.41 36.98 -6.80
N GLN A 264 -29.54 38.18 -6.26
CA GLN A 264 -28.57 38.76 -5.34
C GLN A 264 -28.77 38.09 -3.97
N GLU A 265 -27.68 37.69 -3.31
CA GLU A 265 -27.50 37.93 -1.88
C GLU A 265 -26.08 37.58 -1.41
N THR A 266 -25.36 38.63 -0.98
CA THR A 266 -24.28 38.64 0.01
C THR A 266 -23.00 37.82 -0.26
N LYS A 267 -22.15 38.30 -1.17
CA LYS A 267 -20.73 37.91 -1.20
C LYS A 267 -19.91 38.87 -0.33
N LYS A 268 -19.30 38.31 0.73
CA LYS A 268 -18.09 38.88 1.35
C LYS A 268 -17.15 39.31 0.23
N ILE A 269 -16.84 40.60 0.17
CA ILE A 269 -15.96 41.15 -0.87
C ILE A 269 -14.59 40.53 -0.67
N SER A 270 -14.24 39.58 -1.55
CA SER A 270 -12.91 39.02 -1.64
C SER A 270 -12.03 40.08 -2.27
N ILE A 271 -11.00 40.52 -1.53
CA ILE A 271 -10.06 41.54 -1.98
C ILE A 271 -9.33 41.00 -3.23
N PRO A 272 -9.51 41.60 -4.42
CA PRO A 272 -8.88 41.11 -5.64
C PRO A 272 -7.37 41.32 -5.60
N SER A 273 -6.62 40.39 -6.18
CA SER A 273 -5.15 40.48 -6.26
C SER A 273 -4.72 41.65 -7.16
N GLY A 274 -3.44 42.05 -7.13
CA GLY A 274 -2.96 43.25 -7.83
C GLY A 274 -3.32 43.31 -9.33
N ILE A 275 -3.39 42.16 -10.01
CA ILE A 275 -3.77 42.06 -11.42
C ILE A 275 -5.28 42.24 -11.60
N ASP A 276 -6.09 41.73 -10.68
CA ASP A 276 -7.55 41.82 -10.74
C ASP A 276 -8.03 43.27 -10.51
N LYS A 277 -7.30 44.04 -9.68
CA LYS A 277 -7.53 45.49 -9.50
C LYS A 277 -7.35 46.26 -10.81
N LEU A 278 -6.33 45.90 -11.59
CA LEU A 278 -6.07 46.52 -12.89
C LEU A 278 -7.17 46.17 -13.90
N ASN A 279 -7.57 44.91 -13.96
CA ASN A 279 -8.66 44.47 -14.86
C ASN A 279 -10.00 45.13 -14.51
N TYR A 280 -10.29 45.32 -13.22
CA TYR A 280 -11.48 46.04 -12.77
C TYR A 280 -11.47 47.51 -13.22
N LEU A 281 -10.35 48.21 -13.02
CA LEU A 281 -10.20 49.60 -13.44
C LEU A 281 -10.27 49.75 -14.97
N LEU A 282 -9.66 48.82 -15.71
CA LEU A 282 -9.71 48.80 -17.17
C LEU A 282 -11.16 48.69 -17.67
N LYS A 283 -11.93 47.79 -17.05
CA LYS A 283 -13.33 47.56 -17.41
C LYS A 283 -14.21 48.79 -17.15
N ILE A 284 -13.96 49.55 -16.08
CA ILE A 284 -14.69 50.79 -15.78
C ILE A 284 -14.37 51.89 -16.79
N ILE A 285 -13.12 51.97 -17.24
CA ILE A 285 -12.75 52.88 -18.34
C ILE A 285 -13.47 52.49 -19.63
N GLU A 286 -13.52 51.19 -19.94
CA GLU A 286 -14.22 50.68 -21.13
C GLU A 286 -15.74 50.94 -21.08
N GLU A 287 -16.33 50.93 -19.90
CA GLU A 287 -17.75 51.25 -19.67
C GLU A 287 -18.03 52.76 -19.55
N GLY A 288 -17.00 53.62 -19.70
CA GLY A 288 -17.13 55.08 -19.65
C GLY A 288 -17.34 55.66 -18.26
N GLY A 289 -17.04 54.90 -17.21
CA GLY A 289 -17.19 55.30 -15.81
C GLY A 289 -16.05 56.19 -15.30
N ASN A 290 -16.27 56.77 -14.11
CA ASN A 290 -15.30 57.66 -13.48
C ASN A 290 -14.17 56.86 -12.78
N PHE A 291 -12.93 57.05 -13.25
CA PHE A 291 -11.76 56.34 -12.76
C PHE A 291 -11.44 56.65 -11.29
N ASP A 292 -11.59 57.91 -10.87
CA ASP A 292 -11.18 58.36 -9.54
C ASP A 292 -12.05 57.74 -8.43
N GLU A 293 -13.33 57.52 -8.73
CA GLU A 293 -14.28 56.90 -7.82
C GLU A 293 -13.99 55.39 -7.68
N ALA A 294 -13.73 54.71 -8.80
CA ALA A 294 -13.38 53.30 -8.83
C ALA A 294 -12.03 53.01 -8.14
N TYR A 295 -11.04 53.89 -8.33
CA TYR A 295 -9.76 53.78 -7.65
C TYR A 295 -9.89 53.99 -6.14
N SER A 296 -10.71 54.95 -5.71
CA SER A 296 -10.95 55.23 -4.29
C SER A 296 -11.60 54.05 -3.56
N GLN A 297 -12.49 53.31 -4.24
CA GLN A 297 -13.09 52.09 -3.69
C GLN A 297 -12.06 50.96 -3.49
N ILE A 298 -11.01 50.90 -4.32
CA ILE A 298 -9.93 49.93 -4.19
C ILE A 298 -8.88 50.37 -3.14
N ALA A 299 -8.60 51.67 -3.08
CA ALA A 299 -7.56 52.24 -2.23
C ALA A 299 -7.94 52.26 -0.74
N ASN A 300 -9.23 52.42 -0.42
CA ASN A 300 -9.74 52.46 0.97
C ASN A 300 -9.98 51.07 1.61
N CYS A 301 -9.54 49.98 0.96
CA CYS A 301 -9.70 48.61 1.46
C CYS A 301 -8.38 47.97 1.93
N GLY A 302 -7.43 48.79 2.41
CA GLY A 302 -6.16 48.37 3.01
C GLY A 302 -6.23 48.25 4.52
#